data_AF-A0AAF0PL21-F1
#
_entry.id   AF-A0AAF0PL21-F1
#
_cell.length_a   1.000
_cell.length_b   1.000
_cell.length_c   1.000
_cell.angle_alpha   90.00
_cell.angle_beta   90.00
_cell.angle_gamma   90.00
#
_symmetry.space_group_name_H-M   'P 1'
#
loop_
_entity.id
_entity.type
_entity.pdbx_description
1 polymer ?
#
loop_
_entity_poly.entity_id
_entity_poly.type
_entity_poly.pdbx_seq_one_letter_code
_entity_poly.pdbx_strand_id
1 'polypeptide(L)'
;MVSSIAKTEEFLKTTILTRLAIAIEAPKKSCLETCKEVYENAVDAMKSTLKEVNEGNYYEANVDVSAVGSNMETCKDCINEIYGDDPEFTKFDNWSHGVIVDASYRITSVIN
;
A
#
# COMPACT_ATOMS: atom_id res chain seq x y z
N MET A 1 -1.95 10.19 7.16
CA MET A 1 -2.02 9.73 5.76
C MET A 1 -1.14 10.50 4.79
N VAL A 2 -1.05 11.85 4.82
CA VAL A 2 -0.18 12.60 3.87
C VAL A 2 1.27 12.09 3.87
N SER A 3 1.87 11.87 5.04
CA SER A 3 3.20 11.26 5.16
C SER A 3 3.25 9.81 4.65
N SER A 4 2.17 9.06 4.81
CA SER A 4 2.05 7.67 4.32
C SER A 4 1.97 7.60 2.79
N ILE A 5 1.28 8.57 2.16
CA ILE A 5 1.26 8.72 0.70
C ILE A 5 2.68 8.94 0.20
N ALA A 6 3.37 9.95 0.74
CA ALA A 6 4.74 10.28 0.33
C ALA A 6 5.70 9.09 0.50
N LYS A 7 5.59 8.35 1.61
CA LYS A 7 6.41 7.16 1.85
C LYS A 7 6.09 6.01 0.88
N THR A 8 4.83 5.84 0.49
CA THR A 8 4.44 4.82 -0.49
C THR A 8 4.94 5.19 -1.89
N GLU A 9 4.80 6.45 -2.30
CA GLU A 9 5.34 6.97 -3.55
C GLU A 9 6.88 6.87 -3.60
N GLU A 10 7.55 7.16 -2.47
CA GLU A 10 9.00 6.99 -2.34
C GLU A 10 9.41 5.52 -2.48
N PHE A 11 8.72 4.59 -1.81
CA PHE A 11 9.03 3.16 -1.91
C PHE A 11 8.80 2.61 -3.32
N LEU A 12 7.69 3.01 -3.96
CA LEU A 12 7.43 2.74 -5.37
C LEU A 12 8.61 3.18 -6.25
N LYS A 13 9.05 4.43 -6.10
CA LYS A 13 10.10 5.01 -6.94
C LYS A 13 11.48 4.40 -6.67
N THR A 14 11.84 4.23 -5.42
CA THR A 14 13.20 3.86 -5.01
C THR A 14 13.43 2.35 -5.00
N THR A 15 12.40 1.57 -4.70
CA THR A 15 12.50 0.12 -4.55
C THR A 15 11.85 -0.61 -5.72
N ILE A 16 10.55 -0.41 -5.95
CA ILE A 16 9.81 -1.17 -6.99
C ILE A 16 10.36 -0.88 -8.37
N LEU A 17 10.41 0.40 -8.78
CA LEU A 17 10.86 0.76 -10.13
C LEU A 17 12.34 0.41 -10.36
N THR A 18 13.19 0.56 -9.34
CA THR A 18 14.61 0.18 -9.43
C THR A 18 14.77 -1.32 -9.64
N ARG A 19 14.08 -2.15 -8.85
CA ARG A 19 14.13 -3.61 -8.98
C ARG A 19 13.51 -4.06 -10.30
N LEU A 20 12.42 -3.41 -10.75
CA LEU A 20 11.75 -3.72 -12.00
C LEU A 20 12.66 -3.47 -13.21
N ALA A 21 13.44 -2.38 -13.19
CA ALA A 21 14.35 -2.04 -14.27
C ALA A 21 15.47 -3.07 -14.49
N ILE A 22 15.80 -3.88 -13.48
CA ILE A 22 16.85 -4.91 -13.54
C ILE A 22 16.30 -6.34 -13.52
N ALA A 23 14.98 -6.52 -13.43
CA ALA A 23 14.37 -7.84 -13.38
C ALA A 23 14.40 -8.52 -14.76
N ILE A 24 15.16 -9.61 -14.87
CA ILE A 24 15.31 -10.37 -16.12
C ILE A 24 14.29 -11.51 -16.21
N GLU A 25 14.01 -12.17 -15.09
CA GLU A 25 13.11 -13.32 -15.05
C GLU A 25 11.64 -12.86 -15.11
N ALA A 26 10.86 -13.48 -16.00
CA ALA A 26 9.45 -13.11 -16.21
C ALA A 26 8.59 -13.12 -14.92
N PRO A 27 8.72 -14.12 -14.00
CA PRO A 27 7.97 -14.11 -12.74
C PRO A 27 8.31 -12.89 -11.85
N LYS A 28 9.61 -12.56 -11.72
CA LYS A 28 10.06 -11.38 -10.97
C LYS A 28 9.51 -10.09 -11.55
N LYS A 29 9.57 -9.97 -12.88
CA LYS A 29 9.10 -8.79 -13.60
C LYS A 29 7.59 -8.60 -13.44
N SER A 30 6.81 -9.65 -13.68
CA SER A 30 5.35 -9.63 -13.51
C SER A 30 4.98 -9.24 -12.09
N CYS A 31 5.68 -9.79 -11.09
CA CYS A 31 5.40 -9.49 -9.71
C CYS A 31 5.65 -8.01 -9.35
N LEU A 32 6.77 -7.45 -9.82
CA LEU A 32 7.10 -6.05 -9.59
C LEU A 32 6.17 -5.10 -10.36
N GLU A 33 5.66 -5.50 -11.53
CA GLU A 33 4.61 -4.77 -12.25
C GLU A 33 3.29 -4.77 -11.48
N THR A 34 2.87 -5.91 -10.92
CA THR A 34 1.71 -5.99 -10.03
C THR A 34 1.90 -5.09 -8.81
N CYS A 35 3.06 -5.17 -8.14
CA CYS A 35 3.37 -4.30 -7.00
C CYS A 35 3.32 -2.81 -7.35
N LYS A 36 3.81 -2.44 -8.54
CA LYS A 36 3.73 -1.05 -9.03
C LYS A 36 2.27 -0.61 -9.11
N GLU A 37 1.43 -1.38 -9.78
CA GLU A 37 0.01 -1.06 -9.98
C GLU A 37 -0.74 -0.96 -8.65
N VAL A 38 -0.62 -1.96 -7.77
CA VAL A 38 -1.36 -1.96 -6.51
C VAL A 38 -0.87 -0.88 -5.55
N TYR A 39 0.41 -0.50 -5.57
CA TYR A 39 0.89 0.65 -4.79
C TYR A 39 0.42 2.00 -5.34
N GLU A 40 0.31 2.15 -6.66
CA GLU A 40 -0.33 3.31 -7.28
C GLU A 40 -1.82 3.39 -6.85
N ASN A 41 -2.55 2.27 -6.91
CA ASN A 41 -3.93 2.18 -6.43
C ASN A 41 -4.06 2.46 -4.92
N ALA A 42 -3.11 1.98 -4.11
CA ALA A 42 -3.09 2.24 -2.68
C ALA A 42 -2.87 3.73 -2.38
N VAL A 43 -2.00 4.40 -3.13
CA VAL A 43 -1.79 5.86 -3.03
C VAL A 43 -3.09 6.60 -3.34
N ASP A 44 -3.80 6.20 -4.39
CA ASP A 44 -5.07 6.83 -4.76
C ASP A 44 -6.16 6.57 -3.70
N ALA A 45 -6.25 5.36 -3.15
CA ALA A 45 -7.14 5.04 -2.03
C ALA A 45 -6.79 5.84 -0.75
N MET A 46 -5.50 6.06 -0.45
CA MET A 46 -5.09 6.94 0.66
C MET A 46 -5.51 8.40 0.44
N LYS A 47 -5.42 8.90 -0.81
CA LYS A 47 -5.88 10.25 -1.18
C LYS A 47 -7.41 10.35 -1.06
N SER A 48 -8.12 9.33 -1.52
CA SER A 48 -9.57 9.22 -1.39
C SER A 48 -9.99 9.21 0.08
N THR A 49 -9.33 8.40 0.92
CA THR A 49 -9.59 8.37 2.36
C THR A 49 -9.49 9.76 3.00
N LEU A 50 -8.44 10.53 2.67
CA LEU A 50 -8.28 11.89 3.17
C LEU A 50 -9.43 12.81 2.74
N LYS A 51 -9.89 12.68 1.49
CA LYS A 51 -11.03 13.43 0.98
C LYS A 51 -12.31 13.07 1.74
N GLU A 52 -12.62 11.78 1.86
CA GLU A 52 -13.83 11.29 2.53
C GLU A 52 -13.87 11.67 4.02
N VAL A 53 -12.73 11.60 4.73
CA VAL A 53 -12.63 12.08 6.12
C VAL A 53 -12.93 13.59 6.22
N ASN A 54 -12.40 14.41 5.31
CA ASN A 54 -12.66 15.85 5.31
C ASN A 54 -14.11 16.20 4.99
N GLU A 55 -14.78 15.36 4.19
CA GLU A 55 -16.19 15.50 3.83
C GLU A 55 -17.14 14.92 4.90
N GLY A 56 -16.60 14.22 5.92
CA GLY A 56 -17.37 13.56 6.98
C GLY A 56 -17.97 12.21 6.55
N ASN A 57 -17.56 11.67 5.41
CA ASN A 57 -18.00 10.40 4.85
C ASN A 57 -17.20 9.22 5.45
N TYR A 58 -17.29 9.02 6.75
CA TYR A 58 -16.44 8.04 7.46
C TYR A 58 -16.68 6.58 7.02
N TYR A 59 -17.87 6.24 6.56
CA TYR A 59 -18.13 4.92 5.98
C TYR A 59 -17.28 4.68 4.73
N GLU A 60 -17.29 5.62 3.79
CA GLU A 60 -16.51 5.52 2.54
C GLU A 60 -15.01 5.58 2.83
N ALA A 61 -14.59 6.46 3.75
CA ALA A 61 -13.21 6.48 4.23
C ALA A 61 -12.75 5.10 4.76
N ASN A 62 -13.62 4.35 5.46
CA ASN A 62 -13.27 3.02 5.94
C ASN A 62 -13.19 1.97 4.82
N VAL A 63 -14.03 2.11 3.79
CA VAL A 63 -13.95 1.31 2.56
C VAL A 63 -12.61 1.57 1.86
N ASP A 64 -12.24 2.84 1.69
CA ASP A 64 -10.97 3.23 1.06
C ASP A 64 -9.75 2.70 1.84
N VAL A 65 -9.73 2.78 3.17
CA VAL A 65 -8.65 2.18 3.98
C VAL A 65 -8.58 0.67 3.80
N SER A 66 -9.72 -0.01 3.69
CA SER A 66 -9.75 -1.44 3.42
C SER A 66 -9.14 -1.76 2.05
N ALA A 67 -9.41 -0.91 1.05
CA ALA A 67 -8.79 -1.03 -0.27
C ALA A 67 -7.27 -0.80 -0.24
N VAL A 68 -6.78 0.13 0.60
CA VAL A 68 -5.32 0.27 0.86
C VAL A 68 -4.75 -1.04 1.37
N GLY A 69 -5.42 -1.69 2.33
CA GLY A 69 -5.02 -2.98 2.88
C GLY A 69 -4.89 -4.08 1.83
N SER A 70 -5.94 -4.29 1.03
CA SER A 70 -5.96 -5.31 -0.02
C SER A 70 -4.86 -5.10 -1.07
N ASN A 71 -4.61 -3.84 -1.45
CA ASN A 71 -3.55 -3.49 -2.39
C ASN A 71 -2.16 -3.80 -1.82
N MET A 72 -1.91 -3.46 -0.55
CA MET A 72 -0.63 -3.75 0.13
C MET A 72 -0.39 -5.25 0.26
N GLU A 73 -1.42 -6.01 0.64
CA GLU A 73 -1.37 -7.48 0.78
C GLU A 73 -1.10 -8.17 -0.56
N THR A 74 -1.74 -7.72 -1.64
CA THR A 74 -1.53 -8.28 -2.98
C THR A 74 -0.06 -8.21 -3.42
N CYS A 75 0.62 -7.08 -3.18
CA CYS A 75 2.06 -6.98 -3.47
C CYS A 75 2.88 -7.86 -2.54
N LYS A 76 2.58 -7.86 -1.24
CA LYS A 76 3.29 -8.67 -0.24
C LYS A 76 3.28 -10.15 -0.61
N ASP A 77 2.11 -10.71 -0.92
CA ASP A 77 1.97 -12.13 -1.26
C ASP A 77 2.82 -12.49 -2.47
N CYS A 78 2.75 -11.67 -3.50
CA CYS A 78 3.57 -11.83 -4.69
C CYS A 78 5.09 -11.77 -4.39
N ILE A 79 5.51 -10.77 -3.61
CA ILE A 79 6.93 -10.60 -3.27
C ILE A 79 7.43 -11.77 -2.41
N ASN A 80 6.64 -12.26 -1.46
CA ASN A 80 7.03 -13.39 -0.63
C ASN A 80 7.22 -14.67 -1.46
N GLU A 81 6.40 -14.89 -2.49
CA GLU A 81 6.57 -16.03 -3.40
C GLU A 81 7.87 -15.95 -4.22
N ILE A 82 8.30 -14.74 -4.57
CA ILE A 82 9.43 -14.52 -5.49
C ILE A 82 10.76 -14.29 -4.77
N TYR A 83 10.75 -13.52 -3.70
CA TYR A 83 11.92 -13.05 -2.97
C TYR A 83 12.03 -13.63 -1.56
N GLY A 84 11.00 -14.32 -1.06
CA GLY A 84 10.95 -14.77 0.33
C GLY A 84 10.96 -13.58 1.30
N ASP A 85 11.71 -13.72 2.39
CA ASP A 85 11.81 -12.71 3.46
C ASP A 85 12.76 -11.56 3.09
N ASP A 86 12.45 -10.81 2.02
CA ASP A 86 13.22 -9.62 1.67
C ASP A 86 13.09 -8.53 2.76
N PRO A 87 14.19 -8.14 3.44
CA PRO A 87 14.10 -7.27 4.62
C PRO A 87 13.50 -5.89 4.35
N GLU A 88 13.68 -5.36 3.15
CA GLU A 88 13.17 -4.04 2.77
C GLU A 88 11.65 -4.10 2.57
N PHE A 89 11.16 -5.13 1.89
CA PHE A 89 9.73 -5.39 1.76
C PHE A 89 9.06 -5.76 3.07
N THR A 90 9.66 -6.63 3.89
CA THR A 90 9.14 -6.96 5.22
C THR A 90 9.02 -5.71 6.10
N LYS A 91 10.01 -4.80 6.05
CA LYS A 91 9.95 -3.55 6.79
C LYS A 91 8.84 -2.62 6.29
N PHE A 92 8.64 -2.56 4.97
CA PHE A 92 7.59 -1.75 4.38
C PHE A 92 6.19 -2.32 4.70
N ASP A 93 6.00 -3.63 4.61
CA ASP A 93 4.76 -4.34 4.97
C ASP A 93 4.36 -4.13 6.44
N ASN A 94 5.31 -4.32 7.37
CA ASN A 94 5.04 -4.08 8.79
C ASN A 94 4.63 -2.63 9.06
N TRP A 95 5.25 -1.68 8.35
CA TRP A 95 4.89 -0.28 8.45
C TRP A 95 3.50 0.00 7.87
N SER A 96 3.18 -0.51 6.67
CA SER A 96 1.91 -0.27 6.01
C SER A 96 0.76 -0.86 6.82
N HIS A 97 0.93 -2.07 7.36
CA HIS A 97 -0.04 -2.71 8.25
C HIS A 97 -0.36 -1.82 9.46
N GLY A 98 0.67 -1.26 10.12
CA GLY A 98 0.47 -0.35 11.25
C GLY A 98 -0.31 0.92 10.87
N VAL A 99 -0.05 1.48 9.68
CA VAL A 99 -0.79 2.64 9.16
C VAL A 99 -2.25 2.30 8.88
N ILE A 100 -2.52 1.15 8.26
CA ILE A 100 -3.88 0.70 7.94
C ILE A 100 -4.69 0.49 9.22
N VAL A 101 -4.12 -0.21 10.21
CA VAL A 101 -4.78 -0.47 11.49
C VAL A 101 -5.09 0.83 12.25
N ASP A 102 -4.13 1.76 12.36
CA ASP A 102 -4.36 3.06 13.01
C ASP A 102 -5.44 3.87 12.28
N ALA A 103 -5.41 3.89 10.94
CA ALA A 103 -6.39 4.60 10.13
C ALA A 103 -7.81 4.02 10.31
N SER A 104 -7.98 2.71 10.19
CA SER A 104 -9.26 2.03 10.41
C SER A 104 -9.80 2.28 11.81
N TYR A 105 -8.93 2.19 12.84
CA TYR A 105 -9.33 2.47 14.22
C TYR A 105 -9.85 3.89 14.39
N ARG A 106 -9.13 4.90 13.89
CA ARG A 106 -9.54 6.31 13.99
C ARG A 106 -10.86 6.56 13.29
N ILE A 107 -11.03 6.06 12.06
CA ILE A 107 -12.25 6.27 11.27
C ILE A 107 -13.45 5.63 11.98
N THR A 108 -13.33 4.36 12.36
CA THR A 108 -14.44 3.62 13.02
C THR A 108 -14.79 4.17 14.40
N SER A 109 -13.83 4.78 15.11
CA SER A 109 -14.11 5.44 16.40
C SER A 109 -15.05 6.65 16.31
N VAL A 110 -15.22 7.24 15.11
CA VAL A 110 -16.13 8.36 14.87
C VAL A 110 -17.54 7.90 14.49
N ILE A 111 -17.67 6.66 13.99
CA ILE A 111 -18.95 6.09 13.53
C ILE A 111 -19.77 5.52 14.71
N ASN A 112 -19.13 5.31 15.87
CA ASN A 112 -19.73 4.73 17.08
C ASN A 112 -20.30 5.77 18.05
#